data_AF-A0A426XA54-F1
#
_entry.id   AF-A0A426XA54-F1
#
_cell.length_a   1.000
_cell.length_b   1.000
_cell.length_c   1.000
_cell.angle_alpha   90.00
_cell.angle_beta   90.00
_cell.angle_gamma   90.00
#
_symmetry.space_group_name_H-M   'P 1'
#
loop_
_entity.id
_entity.type
_entity.pdbx_description
1 polymer ?
#
loop_
_entity_poly.entity_id
_entity_poly.type
_entity_poly.pdbx_seq_one_letter_code
_entity_poly.pdbx_strand_id
1 'polypeptide(L)'
;MVFPTLRVEHYESATSDAQLRENLDLLEEKCAEAHLRELTYKKVIVRLYNSRGKLALTWEGPYRVVKMIQEGTYILANLDGRQLPRT
;
A
#
# COMPACT_ATOMS: atom_id res chain seq x y z
N MET A 1 26.15 -0.04 -39.34
CA MET A 1 26.87 -1.12 -38.64
C MET A 1 26.77 -0.79 -37.15
N VAL A 2 26.21 -1.67 -36.32
CA VAL A 2 26.07 -1.44 -34.86
C VAL A 2 27.21 -2.18 -34.17
N PHE A 3 28.01 -1.45 -33.39
CA PHE A 3 29.10 -2.03 -32.62
C PHE A 3 28.64 -2.29 -31.19
N PRO A 4 28.89 -3.49 -30.65
CA PRO A 4 28.56 -3.78 -29.27
C PRO A 4 29.40 -2.92 -28.32
N THR A 5 28.83 -2.62 -27.15
CA THR A 5 29.55 -1.95 -26.07
C THR A 5 30.37 -2.97 -25.29
N LEU A 6 31.48 -2.56 -24.67
CA LEU A 6 32.31 -3.43 -23.83
C LEU A 6 31.53 -4.21 -22.77
N ARG A 7 30.44 -3.61 -22.26
CA ARG A 7 29.52 -4.25 -21.30
C ARG A 7 28.77 -5.44 -21.88
N VAL A 8 28.47 -5.42 -23.18
CA VAL A 8 27.83 -6.52 -23.92
C VAL A 8 28.87 -7.57 -24.34
N GLU A 9 30.08 -7.14 -24.70
CA GLU A 9 31.17 -8.06 -25.08
C GLU A 9 31.63 -8.95 -23.92
N HIS A 10 31.64 -8.44 -22.69
CA HIS A 10 32.03 -9.17 -21.48
C HIS A 10 30.84 -9.56 -20.58
N TYR A 11 29.64 -9.69 -21.15
CA TYR A 11 28.44 -10.00 -20.37
C TYR A 11 28.42 -11.47 -19.91
N GLU A 12 28.49 -11.71 -18.59
CA GLU A 12 28.12 -12.99 -18.01
C GLU A 12 26.62 -13.02 -17.69
N SER A 13 25.85 -13.69 -18.55
CA SER A 13 24.41 -13.89 -18.31
C SER A 13 24.15 -14.63 -17.00
N ALA A 14 24.92 -15.70 -16.72
CA ALA A 14 24.64 -16.59 -15.59
C ALA A 14 24.73 -15.89 -14.22
N THR A 15 25.69 -14.97 -14.03
CA THR A 15 25.83 -14.20 -12.78
C THR A 15 24.77 -13.11 -12.67
N SER A 16 24.47 -12.42 -13.77
CA SER A 16 23.36 -11.47 -13.86
C SER A 16 22.00 -12.13 -13.57
N ASP A 17 21.76 -13.32 -14.10
CA ASP A 17 20.54 -14.11 -13.92
C ASP A 17 20.41 -14.58 -12.46
N ALA A 18 21.49 -15.04 -11.84
CA ALA A 18 21.52 -15.43 -10.43
C ALA A 18 21.22 -14.24 -9.51
N GLN A 19 21.87 -13.10 -9.76
CA GLN A 19 21.64 -11.88 -8.99
C GLN A 19 20.21 -11.34 -9.18
N LEU A 20 19.64 -11.46 -10.39
CA LEU A 20 18.25 -11.08 -10.63
C LEU A 20 17.29 -11.94 -9.80
N ARG A 21 17.52 -13.24 -9.71
CA ARG A 21 16.70 -14.16 -8.90
C ARG A 21 16.71 -13.77 -7.41
N GLU A 22 17.88 -13.46 -6.86
CA GLU A 22 18.01 -13.02 -5.47
C GLU A 22 17.25 -11.71 -5.20
N ASN A 23 17.33 -10.73 -6.11
CA ASN A 23 16.58 -9.49 -5.98
C ASN A 23 15.06 -9.70 -6.04
N LEU A 24 14.60 -10.62 -6.89
CA LEU A 24 13.18 -10.96 -7.00
C LEU A 24 12.67 -11.64 -5.72
N ASP A 25 13.45 -12.55 -5.14
CA ASP A 25 13.15 -13.19 -3.86
C ASP A 25 13.05 -12.15 -2.72
N LEU A 26 14.02 -11.24 -2.64
CA LEU A 26 13.99 -10.13 -1.68
C LEU A 26 12.77 -9.22 -1.88
N LEU A 27 12.41 -8.93 -3.12
CA LEU A 27 11.23 -8.11 -3.42
C LEU A 27 9.94 -8.82 -2.97
N GLU A 28 9.84 -10.13 -3.20
CA GLU A 28 8.71 -10.94 -2.74
C GLU A 28 8.58 -10.89 -1.21
N GLU A 29 9.70 -11.07 -0.48
CA GLU A 29 9.73 -10.95 0.98
C GLU A 29 9.25 -9.57 1.45
N LYS A 30 9.75 -8.49 0.82
CA LYS A 30 9.37 -7.12 1.18
C LYS A 30 7.92 -6.80 0.88
N CYS A 31 7.38 -7.33 -0.23
CA CYS A 31 5.97 -7.23 -0.54
C CYS A 31 5.11 -7.95 0.50
N ALA A 32 5.49 -9.16 0.91
CA ALA A 32 4.79 -9.90 1.96
C ALA A 32 4.84 -9.18 3.31
N GLU A 33 6.01 -8.67 3.70
CA GLU A 33 6.20 -7.88 4.94
C GLU A 33 5.32 -6.62 4.94
N ALA A 34 5.30 -5.87 3.84
CA ALA A 34 4.45 -4.68 3.69
C ALA A 34 2.96 -5.04 3.80
N HIS A 35 2.54 -6.15 3.18
CA HIS A 35 1.17 -6.61 3.25
C HIS A 35 0.76 -7.00 4.69
N LEU A 36 1.62 -7.73 5.42
CA LEU A 36 1.37 -8.08 6.82
C LEU A 36 1.29 -6.84 7.72
N ARG A 37 2.14 -5.84 7.49
CA ARG A 37 2.09 -4.56 8.20
C ARG A 37 0.77 -3.82 7.94
N GLU A 38 0.31 -3.77 6.68
CA GLU A 38 -0.96 -3.15 6.32
C GLU A 38 -2.14 -3.83 7.02
N LEU A 39 -2.21 -5.16 6.97
CA LEU A 39 -3.28 -5.94 7.62
C LEU A 39 -3.27 -5.74 9.14
N THR A 40 -2.09 -5.71 9.74
CA THR A 40 -1.91 -5.47 11.18
C THR A 40 -2.42 -4.08 11.57
N TYR A 41 -2.02 -3.06 10.80
CA TYR A 41 -2.47 -1.68 11.02
C TYR A 41 -4.00 -1.57 10.95
N LYS A 42 -4.62 -2.11 9.89
CA LYS A 42 -6.09 -2.15 9.76
C LYS A 42 -6.75 -2.81 10.97
N LYS A 43 -6.22 -3.95 11.43
CA LYS A 43 -6.77 -4.68 12.58
C LYS A 43 -6.67 -3.89 13.88
N VAL A 44 -5.54 -3.23 14.14
CA VAL A 44 -5.34 -2.39 15.34
C VAL A 44 -6.33 -1.22 15.35
N ILE A 45 -6.48 -0.55 14.20
CA ILE A 45 -7.43 0.55 14.05
C ILE A 45 -8.87 0.09 14.32
N VAL A 46 -9.31 -1.01 13.70
CA VAL A 46 -10.66 -1.56 13.93
C VAL A 46 -10.90 -1.86 15.43
N ARG A 47 -9.93 -2.47 16.12
CA ARG A 47 -10.06 -2.75 17.56
C ARG A 47 -10.19 -1.49 18.41
N LEU A 48 -9.39 -0.46 18.12
CA LEU A 48 -9.41 0.79 18.88
C LEU A 48 -10.77 1.49 18.80
N TYR A 49 -11.39 1.52 17.62
CA TYR A 49 -12.66 2.23 17.43
C TYR A 49 -13.89 1.38 17.81
N ASN A 50 -13.89 0.07 17.54
CA ASN A 50 -15.01 -0.81 17.89
C ASN A 50 -15.11 -1.13 19.39
N SER A 51 -14.04 -0.88 20.17
CA SER A 51 -14.04 -1.11 21.63
C SER A 51 -14.79 -0.02 22.42
N ARG A 52 -15.15 1.11 21.79
CA ARG A 52 -15.98 2.13 22.42
C ARG A 52 -17.43 1.66 22.39
N GLY A 53 -17.95 1.21 23.54
CA GLY A 53 -19.33 0.73 23.71
C GLY A 53 -20.39 1.83 23.59
N LYS A 54 -21.56 1.61 24.21
CA LYS A 54 -22.84 2.37 24.13
C LYS A 54 -22.81 3.91 24.27
N LEU A 55 -21.65 4.53 24.50
CA LEU A 55 -21.39 5.98 24.56
C LEU A 55 -20.30 6.45 23.57
N ALA A 56 -19.98 5.65 22.57
CA ALA A 56 -19.08 6.04 21.49
C ALA A 56 -19.70 7.14 20.63
N LEU A 57 -18.85 8.06 20.15
CA LEU A 57 -19.18 8.94 19.02
C LEU A 57 -19.81 8.10 17.90
N THR A 58 -20.91 8.55 17.29
CA THR A 58 -21.64 7.86 16.20
C THR A 58 -20.87 7.71 14.89
N TRP A 59 -19.56 7.91 14.94
CA TRP A 59 -18.69 7.91 13.78
C TRP A 59 -18.45 6.46 13.38
N GLU A 60 -18.86 6.08 12.18
CA GLU A 60 -18.84 4.68 11.70
C GLU A 60 -17.44 4.07 11.65
N GLY A 61 -16.41 4.92 11.64
CA GLY A 61 -15.01 4.50 11.67
C GLY A 61 -14.10 5.57 11.06
N PRO A 62 -12.86 5.19 10.73
CA PRO A 62 -11.94 6.06 10.02
C PRO A 62 -12.40 6.30 8.58
N TYR A 63 -12.29 7.53 8.11
CA TYR A 63 -12.59 7.90 6.74
C TYR A 63 -11.32 8.20 5.94
N ARG A 64 -11.36 7.94 4.63
CA ARG A 64 -10.33 8.34 3.66
C ARG A 64 -10.84 9.50 2.82
N VAL A 65 -9.98 10.47 2.57
CA VAL A 65 -10.28 11.56 1.64
C VAL A 65 -10.17 11.02 0.23
N VAL A 66 -11.29 11.04 -0.52
CA VAL A 66 -11.35 10.60 -1.92
C VAL A 66 -11.15 11.78 -2.86
N LYS A 67 -11.68 12.95 -2.50
CA LYS A 67 -11.60 14.16 -3.33
C LYS A 67 -11.62 15.40 -2.46
N MET A 68 -10.80 16.39 -2.81
CA MET A 68 -10.93 17.76 -2.30
C MET A 68 -11.80 18.55 -3.27
N ILE A 69 -12.90 19.13 -2.79
CA ILE A 69 -13.77 19.99 -3.61
C ILE A 69 -13.27 21.44 -3.52
N GLN A 70 -13.02 21.89 -2.30
CA GLN A 70 -12.48 23.21 -1.95
C GLN A 70 -11.65 23.07 -0.66
N GLU A 71 -10.83 24.07 -0.34
CA GLU A 71 -10.12 24.10 0.95
C GLU A 71 -11.13 23.95 2.11
N GLY A 72 -10.95 22.93 2.93
CA GLY A 72 -11.85 22.59 4.03
C GLY A 72 -13.06 21.73 3.66
N THR A 73 -13.34 21.48 2.37
CA THR A 73 -14.46 20.64 1.91
C THR A 73 -13.95 19.39 1.18
N TYR A 74 -14.13 18.23 1.81
CA TYR A 74 -13.64 16.94 1.34
C TYR A 74 -14.78 15.96 1.11
N ILE A 75 -14.66 15.13 0.08
CA ILE A 75 -15.46 13.91 -0.07
C ILE A 75 -14.73 12.80 0.67
N LEU A 76 -15.44 12.19 1.62
CA LEU A 76 -14.95 11.10 2.43
C LEU A 76 -15.56 9.78 1.98
N ALA A 77 -14.78 8.70 2.08
CA ALA A 77 -15.28 7.34 1.99
C ALA A 77 -14.89 6.54 3.23
N ASN A 78 -15.73 5.57 3.58
CA ASN A 78 -15.39 4.59 4.61
C ASN A 78 -14.25 3.67 4.11
N LEU A 79 -13.69 2.84 5.00
CA LEU A 79 -12.60 1.92 4.65
C LEU A 79 -12.99 0.87 3.62
N ASP A 80 -14.29 0.61 3.44
CA ASP A 80 -14.86 -0.31 2.44
C ASP A 80 -15.08 0.38 1.06
N GLY A 81 -14.73 1.66 0.93
CA GLY A 81 -14.82 2.42 -0.33
C GLY A 81 -16.19 3.02 -0.63
N ARG A 82 -17.16 2.93 0.28
CA ARG A 82 -18.47 3.60 0.15
C ARG A 82 -18.30 5.09 0.50
N GLN A 83 -18.74 5.96 -0.41
CA GLN A 83 -18.75 7.40 -0.17
C GLN A 83 -19.83 7.76 0.84
N LEU A 84 -19.51 8.67 1.76
CA LEU A 84 -20.49 9.17 2.72
C LEU A 84 -21.44 10.17 2.06
N PRO A 85 -22.74 10.11 2.37
CA PRO A 85 -23.68 11.13 1.93
C PRO A 85 -23.24 12.50 2.49
N ARG A 86 -23.26 13.53 1.65
CA ARG A 86 -23.11 14.91 2.10
C ARG A 86 -24.36 15.29 2.89
N THR A 87 -24.18 15.64 4.16
CA THR A 87 -25.18 16.35 4.97
C THR A 87 -25.01 17.85 4.79
#